data_AF-A0A0B4ETN1-F1
#
_entry.id   AF-A0A0B4ETN1-F1
#
_cell.length_a   1.000
_cell.length_b   1.000
_cell.length_c   1.000
_cell.angle_alpha   90.00
_cell.angle_beta   90.00
_cell.angle_gamma   90.00
#
_symmetry.space_group_name_H-M   'P 1'
#
loop_
_entity.id
_entity.type
_entity.pdbx_description
1 polymer ?
#
loop_
_entity_poly.entity_id
_entity_poly.type
_entity_poly.pdbx_seq_one_letter_code
_entity_poly.pdbx_strand_id
1 'polypeptide(L)'
;MAPTGAVSLAYKYNMPLFLVYSCLEEDNTTSVYISEEIPLIRTENSKQDILENTQILIHKMEDVIRKHPEQWMWFHDRWNLYRDFKKEGLLPPFLQEKK
;
A
#
# COMPACT_ATOMS: atom_id res chain seq x y z
N MET A 1 6.45 0.74 8.11
CA MET A 1 5.06 1.25 8.25
C MET A 1 4.58 1.86 6.95
N ALA A 2 3.28 1.75 6.66
CA ALA A 2 2.65 2.43 5.52
C ALA A 2 2.48 3.93 5.79
N PRO A 3 2.63 4.80 4.78
CA PRO A 3 2.39 6.22 4.96
C PRO A 3 0.89 6.46 5.20
N THR A 4 0.57 7.21 6.24
CA THR A 4 -0.81 7.50 6.64
C THR A 4 -1.31 8.84 6.10
N GLY A 5 -0.48 9.59 5.35
CA GLY A 5 -0.74 10.99 5.00
C GLY A 5 -2.05 11.24 4.26
N ALA A 6 -2.32 10.46 3.20
CA ALA A 6 -3.56 10.58 2.43
C ALA A 6 -4.80 10.33 3.29
N VAL A 7 -4.80 9.24 4.05
CA VAL A 7 -5.88 8.89 5.00
C VAL A 7 -6.03 9.95 6.07
N SER A 8 -4.94 10.48 6.60
CA SER A 8 -4.97 11.48 7.67
C SER A 8 -5.58 12.79 7.21
N LEU A 9 -5.29 13.23 5.97
CA LEU A 9 -5.90 14.41 5.37
C LEU A 9 -7.38 14.19 5.10
N ALA A 10 -7.76 13.07 4.46
CA ALA A 10 -9.15 12.73 4.19
C ALA A 10 -9.97 12.63 5.49
N TYR A 11 -9.42 11.97 6.51
CA TYR A 11 -10.03 11.84 7.83
C TYR A 11 -10.20 13.21 8.49
N LYS A 12 -9.14 14.03 8.58
CA LYS A 12 -9.17 15.31 9.29
C LYS A 12 -10.12 16.33 8.67
N TYR A 13 -10.18 16.39 7.35
CA TYR A 13 -10.94 17.41 6.62
C TYR A 13 -12.28 16.91 6.09
N ASN A 14 -12.70 15.69 6.47
CA ASN A 14 -13.92 15.06 5.99
C ASN A 14 -14.02 15.06 4.45
N MET A 15 -12.93 14.66 3.80
CA MET A 15 -12.84 14.56 2.35
C MET A 15 -12.99 13.10 1.91
N PRO A 16 -13.56 12.86 0.71
CA PRO A 16 -13.60 11.52 0.15
C PRO A 16 -12.19 11.02 -0.16
N LEU A 17 -11.98 9.72 -0.02
CA LEU A 17 -10.71 9.04 -0.31
C LEU A 17 -10.89 8.10 -1.50
N PHE A 18 -10.03 8.23 -2.51
CA PHE A 18 -10.02 7.36 -3.68
C PHE A 18 -8.63 6.77 -3.89
N LEU A 19 -8.57 5.52 -4.35
CA LEU A 19 -7.36 4.94 -4.90
C LEU A 19 -7.32 5.23 -6.41
N VAL A 20 -6.21 5.83 -6.86
CA VAL A 20 -5.96 6.09 -8.28
C VAL A 20 -4.71 5.31 -8.70
N TYR A 21 -4.80 4.62 -9.82
CA TYR A 21 -3.68 3.90 -10.42
C TYR A 21 -3.80 3.90 -11.93
N SER A 22 -2.68 3.64 -12.60
CA SER A 22 -2.62 3.54 -14.05
C SER A 22 -2.06 2.19 -14.46
N CYS A 23 -2.56 1.63 -15.56
CA CYS A 23 -2.01 0.43 -16.17
C CYS A 23 -1.65 0.72 -17.63
N LEU A 24 -0.53 0.14 -18.08
CA LEU A 24 -0.15 0.10 -19.48
C LEU A 24 -0.95 -1.00 -20.18
N GLU A 25 -1.54 -0.65 -21.31
CA GLU A 25 -2.32 -1.54 -22.16
C GLU A 25 -1.46 -2.13 -23.29
N GLU A 26 -1.95 -3.19 -23.95
CA GLU A 26 -1.20 -3.89 -25.02
C GLU A 26 -0.88 -3.01 -26.23
N ASP A 27 -1.69 -1.98 -26.50
CA ASP A 27 -1.51 -1.04 -27.60
C ASP A 27 -0.56 0.13 -27.28
N ASN A 28 0.16 0.05 -26.15
CA ASN A 28 1.02 1.09 -25.59
C ASN A 28 0.29 2.37 -25.14
N THR A 29 -1.02 2.30 -24.94
CA THR A 29 -1.76 3.35 -24.25
C THR A 29 -1.78 3.11 -22.73
N THR A 30 -2.19 4.14 -21.98
CA THR A 30 -2.29 4.06 -20.52
C THR A 30 -3.73 4.33 -20.10
N SER A 31 -4.34 3.37 -19.40
CA SER A 31 -5.63 3.54 -18.74
C SER A 31 -5.43 4.06 -17.32
N VAL A 32 -6.24 5.03 -16.90
CA VAL A 32 -6.28 5.53 -15.52
C VAL A 32 -7.56 5.07 -14.86
N TYR A 33 -7.41 4.40 -13.73
CA TYR A 33 -8.50 3.87 -12.94
C TYR A 33 -8.64 4.67 -11.64
N ILE A 34 -9.88 5.01 -11.31
CA ILE A 34 -10.27 5.62 -10.05
C ILE A 34 -11.21 4.63 -9.37
N SER A 35 -10.90 4.25 -8.12
CA SER A 35 -11.78 3.37 -7.36
C SER A 35 -13.11 4.04 -7.02
N GLU A 36 -14.07 3.26 -6.54
CA GLU A 36 -15.15 3.83 -5.71
C GLU A 36 -14.57 4.53 -4.47
N GLU A 37 -15.37 5.40 -3.86
CA GLU A 37 -14.99 6.05 -2.61
C GLU A 37 -14.68 4.99 -1.54
N ILE A 38 -13.52 5.12 -0.91
CA ILE A 38 -13.11 4.25 0.19
C ILE A 38 -13.78 4.79 1.46
N PRO A 39 -14.74 4.06 2.05
CA PRO A 39 -15.43 4.51 3.24
C PRO A 39 -14.46 4.57 4.42
N LEU A 40 -14.42 5.72 5.10
CA LEU A 40 -13.58 5.91 6.28
C LEU A 40 -14.34 5.55 7.56
N ILE A 41 -13.75 4.66 8.34
CA ILE A 41 -14.16 4.40 9.73
C ILE A 41 -13.88 5.66 10.54
N ARG A 42 -14.86 6.10 11.35
CA ARG A 42 -14.77 7.24 12.25
C ARG A 42 -15.34 6.88 13.62
N THR A 43 -14.47 6.82 14.62
CA THR A 43 -14.81 6.56 16.01
C THR A 43 -14.26 7.68 16.90
N GLU A 44 -14.33 7.52 18.21
CA GLU A 44 -13.71 8.45 19.16
C GLU A 44 -12.17 8.31 19.20
N ASN A 45 -11.61 7.23 18.64
CA ASN A 45 -10.18 6.97 18.62
C ASN A 45 -9.56 7.23 17.23
N SER A 46 -9.36 8.51 16.92
CA SER A 46 -8.78 8.95 15.64
C SER A 46 -7.46 8.28 15.27
N LYS A 47 -6.61 7.92 16.26
CA LYS A 47 -5.33 7.25 16.00
C LYS A 47 -5.56 5.84 15.48
N GLN A 48 -6.48 5.09 16.09
CA GLN A 48 -6.86 3.76 15.64
C GLN A 48 -7.54 3.82 14.27
N ASP A 49 -8.45 4.77 14.08
CA ASP A 49 -9.17 4.94 12.81
C ASP A 49 -8.20 5.20 11.64
N ILE A 50 -7.17 6.04 11.83
CA ILE A 50 -6.17 6.29 10.78
C ILE A 50 -5.42 5.00 10.42
N LEU A 51 -5.10 4.15 11.39
CA LEU A 51 -4.42 2.87 11.14
C LEU A 51 -5.33 1.90 10.37
N GLU A 52 -6.57 1.74 10.81
CA GLU A 52 -7.54 0.85 10.16
C GLU A 52 -7.87 1.31 8.74
N ASN A 53 -8.14 2.59 8.55
CA ASN A 53 -8.39 3.17 7.23
C ASN A 53 -7.16 3.07 6.30
N THR A 54 -5.95 3.21 6.84
CA THR A 54 -4.71 2.96 6.07
C THR A 54 -4.63 1.50 5.65
N GLN A 55 -4.97 0.56 6.52
CA GLN A 55 -4.99 -0.86 6.17
C GLN A 55 -6.03 -1.17 5.09
N ILE A 56 -7.21 -0.56 5.14
CA ILE A 56 -8.24 -0.69 4.09
C ILE A 56 -7.71 -0.20 2.73
N LEU A 57 -7.06 0.97 2.70
CA LEU A 57 -6.41 1.48 1.49
C LEU A 57 -5.35 0.51 0.95
N ILE A 58 -4.52 -0.05 1.84
CA ILE A 58 -3.49 -1.02 1.46
C ILE A 58 -4.11 -2.31 0.89
N HIS A 59 -5.18 -2.85 1.49
CA HIS A 59 -5.87 -4.02 0.92
C HIS A 59 -6.39 -3.75 -0.50
N LYS A 60 -6.97 -2.57 -0.74
CA LYS A 60 -7.41 -2.17 -2.08
C LYS A 60 -6.25 -2.08 -3.07
N MET A 61 -5.10 -1.56 -2.63
CA MET A 61 -3.87 -1.56 -3.45
C MET A 61 -3.40 -2.98 -3.74
N GLU A 62 -3.40 -3.88 -2.75
CA GLU A 62 -3.01 -5.28 -2.95
C GLU A 62 -3.93 -5.99 -3.95
N ASP A 63 -5.24 -5.71 -3.94
CA ASP A 63 -6.18 -6.26 -4.92
C ASP A 63 -5.81 -5.84 -6.34
N VAL A 64 -5.39 -4.58 -6.54
CA VAL A 64 -4.91 -4.07 -7.83
C VAL A 64 -3.59 -4.73 -8.23
N ILE A 65 -2.63 -4.81 -7.30
CA ILE A 65 -1.33 -5.44 -7.54
C ILE A 65 -1.49 -6.92 -7.92
N ARG A 66 -2.43 -7.64 -7.29
CA ARG A 66 -2.71 -9.04 -7.64
C ARG A 66 -3.34 -9.20 -9.03
N LYS A 67 -4.01 -8.18 -9.55
CA LYS A 67 -4.57 -8.16 -10.92
C LYS A 67 -3.51 -7.86 -11.98
N HIS A 68 -2.56 -6.98 -11.68
CA HIS A 68 -1.49 -6.55 -12.60
C HIS A 68 -0.10 -6.68 -11.95
N PRO A 69 0.30 -7.89 -11.48
CA PRO A 69 1.53 -8.06 -10.73
C PRO A 69 2.77 -7.68 -11.55
N GLU A 70 2.75 -7.92 -12.86
CA GLU A 70 3.84 -7.58 -13.79
C GLU A 70 4.10 -6.08 -13.91
N GLN A 71 3.11 -5.23 -13.62
CA GLN A 71 3.24 -3.78 -13.72
C GLN A 71 3.66 -3.11 -12.41
N TRP A 72 3.69 -3.85 -11.30
CA TRP A 72 4.11 -3.30 -10.03
C TRP A 72 5.64 -3.13 -9.96
N MET A 73 6.09 -2.04 -9.34
CA MET A 73 7.51 -1.72 -9.16
C MET A 73 8.15 -2.59 -8.05
N TRP A 74 8.37 -3.87 -8.32
CA TRP A 74 8.93 -4.84 -7.36
C TRP A 74 10.36 -4.54 -6.89
N PHE A 75 11.09 -3.66 -7.59
CA PHE A 75 12.46 -3.29 -7.24
C PHE A 75 12.56 -2.44 -5.96
N HIS A 76 11.45 -1.92 -5.43
CA HIS A 76 11.44 -1.26 -4.14
C HIS A 76 11.48 -2.28 -2.99
N ASP A 77 12.50 -2.20 -2.12
CA ASP A 77 12.57 -3.00 -0.89
C ASP A 77 11.57 -2.45 0.15
N ARG A 78 10.30 -2.79 -0.06
CA ARG A 78 9.18 -2.23 0.70
C ARG A 78 9.17 -2.66 2.16
N TRP A 79 9.59 -3.90 2.41
CA TRP A 79 9.51 -4.52 3.73
C TRP A 79 10.81 -4.41 4.53
N ASN A 80 11.96 -4.23 3.87
CA ASN A 80 13.28 -4.06 4.50
C ASN A 80 13.55 -5.08 5.62
N LEU A 81 13.08 -6.32 5.44
CA LEU A 81 13.07 -7.35 6.50
C LEU A 81 14.47 -7.87 6.83
N TYR A 82 15.48 -7.58 5.99
CA TYR A 82 16.84 -8.04 6.20
C TYR A 82 17.37 -7.65 7.59
N ARG A 83 17.16 -6.39 7.99
CA ARG A 83 17.64 -5.89 9.28
C ARG A 83 16.98 -6.61 10.45
N ASP A 84 15.68 -6.87 10.32
CA ASP A 84 14.87 -7.51 11.36
C ASP A 84 15.25 -9.00 11.50
N PHE A 85 15.30 -9.73 10.38
CA PHE A 85 15.74 -11.13 10.38
C PHE A 85 17.18 -11.31 10.88
N LYS A 86 18.09 -10.40 10.52
CA LYS A 86 19.48 -10.43 11.01
C LYS A 86 19.56 -10.24 12.52
N LYS A 87 18.77 -9.32 13.07
CA LYS A 87 18.73 -9.06 14.52
C LYS A 87 18.21 -10.28 15.31
N GLU A 88 17.24 -10.99 14.75
CA GLU A 88 16.64 -12.17 15.38
C GLU A 88 17.43 -13.47 15.13
N GLY A 89 18.49 -13.43 14.31
CA GLY A 89 19.26 -14.62 13.93
C GLY A 89 18.50 -15.56 12.99
N LEU A 90 17.41 -15.08 12.36
CA LEU A 90 16.50 -15.84 11.51
C LEU A 90 16.66 -15.49 10.03
N LEU A 91 17.90 -15.23 9.56
CA LEU A 91 18.14 -14.89 8.16
C LEU A 91 17.79 -16.07 7.24
N PRO A 92 16.74 -15.95 6.41
CA PRO A 92 16.36 -17.03 5.51
C PRO A 92 17.39 -17.18 4.39
N PRO A 93 17.54 -18.37 3.78
CA PRO A 93 18.58 -18.65 2.79
C PRO A 93 18.63 -17.63 1.64
N PHE A 94 17.47 -17.19 1.13
CA PHE A 94 17.37 -16.22 0.03
C PHE A 94 17.84 -14.80 0.38
N LEU A 95 18.08 -14.48 1.66
CA LEU A 95 18.63 -13.20 2.11
C LEU A 95 20.10 -13.30 2.56
N GLN A 96 20.66 -14.51 2.66
CA GLN A 96 22.06 -14.70 3.09
C GLN A 96 23.07 -14.26 2.01
N GLU A 97 22.65 -14.23 0.75
CA GLU A 97 23.49 -13.86 -0.40
C GLU A 97 23.49 -12.36 -0.73
N LYS A 98 22.68 -11.53 -0.04
CA LYS A 98 22.75 -10.06 -0.15
C LYS A 98 24.09 -9.59 0.46
N LYS A 99 25.14 -9.51 -0.37
CA LYS A 99 26.41 -8.84 -0.08
C LYS A 99 26.22 -7.34 0.11
#